data_AF-A0A4S0JYD7-F1
#
_entry.id   AF-A0A4S0JYD7-F1
#
_cell.length_a   1.000
_cell.length_b   1.000
_cell.length_c   1.000
_cell.angle_alpha   90.00
_cell.angle_beta   90.00
_cell.angle_gamma   90.00
#
_symmetry.space_group_name_H-M   'P 1'
#
loop_
_entity.id
_entity.type
_entity.pdbx_description
1 polymer ?
#
loop_
_entity_poly.entity_id
_entity_poly.type
_entity_poly.pdbx_seq_one_letter_code
_entity_poly.pdbx_strand_id
1 'polypeptide(L)'
;IDFVATGGYALKNYERYARIRLNKDGMWRVSNPRVAQQYRLNVGTIIEVPALNVRYVKAGSKGAASHGGRVLGKIEEAFLETLTHGDTFMFAGKVLRFEGIRENECFVSNAPGSDAKVPYYGGGKFPLSTYLAE
;
A
#
# COMPACT_ATOMS: atom_id res chain seq x y z
N ILE A 1 -16.65 15.96 -15.51
CA ILE A 1 -15.80 17.19 -15.57
C ILE A 1 -16.05 18.10 -14.37
N ASP A 2 -17.30 18.17 -13.90
CA ASP A 2 -17.79 19.00 -12.79
C ASP A 2 -16.96 18.91 -11.51
N PHE A 3 -16.50 17.72 -11.12
CA PHE A 3 -15.64 17.59 -9.94
C PHE A 3 -14.37 18.45 -10.02
N VAL A 4 -13.72 18.47 -11.18
CA VAL A 4 -12.45 19.18 -11.39
C VAL A 4 -12.69 20.65 -11.76
N ALA A 5 -13.88 20.96 -12.28
CA ALA A 5 -14.27 22.32 -12.66
C ALA A 5 -14.81 23.14 -11.48
N THR A 6 -15.61 22.51 -10.62
CA THR A 6 -16.32 23.21 -9.53
C THR A 6 -16.15 22.54 -8.18
N GLY A 7 -15.57 21.35 -8.07
CA GLY A 7 -15.61 20.54 -6.84
C GLY A 7 -16.81 19.59 -6.77
N GLY A 8 -17.67 19.58 -7.81
CA GLY A 8 -18.83 18.70 -7.90
C GLY A 8 -19.87 18.98 -6.83
N TYR A 9 -20.72 18.00 -6.52
CA TYR A 9 -21.85 18.17 -5.61
C TYR A 9 -21.41 18.56 -4.18
N ALA A 10 -20.37 17.92 -3.66
CA ALA A 10 -20.01 18.02 -2.24
C ALA A 10 -18.98 19.13 -1.93
N LEU A 11 -18.10 19.47 -2.88
CA LEU A 11 -16.94 20.33 -2.60
C LEU A 11 -17.01 21.68 -3.31
N LYS A 12 -18.20 22.07 -3.82
CA LYS A 12 -18.42 23.30 -4.58
C LYS A 12 -18.01 24.60 -3.89
N ASN A 13 -18.04 24.61 -2.56
CA ASN A 13 -17.70 25.79 -1.75
C ASN A 13 -16.18 25.94 -1.56
N TYR A 14 -15.37 24.99 -2.02
CA TYR A 14 -13.93 24.98 -1.82
C TYR A 14 -13.20 25.18 -3.16
N GLU A 15 -12.72 26.40 -3.41
CA GLU A 15 -12.03 26.74 -4.67
C GLU A 15 -10.83 25.84 -4.98
N ARG A 16 -10.19 25.23 -3.97
CA ARG A 16 -9.06 24.30 -4.16
C ARG A 16 -9.38 23.09 -5.05
N TYR A 17 -10.65 22.74 -5.20
CA TYR A 17 -11.09 21.63 -6.06
C TYR A 17 -11.46 22.08 -7.49
N ALA A 18 -11.64 23.39 -7.72
CA ALA A 18 -11.84 23.98 -9.05
C ALA A 18 -10.50 24.17 -9.77
N ARG A 19 -9.93 23.06 -10.26
CA ARG A 19 -8.62 22.98 -10.94
C ARG A 19 -8.66 23.45 -12.40
N ILE A 20 -9.83 23.47 -13.03
CA ILE A 20 -10.04 24.00 -14.38
C ILE A 20 -11.23 24.97 -14.40
N ARG A 21 -11.23 25.94 -15.32
CA ARG A 21 -12.37 26.84 -15.56
C ARG A 21 -12.66 26.94 -17.06
N LEU A 22 -13.92 27.18 -17.38
CA LEU A 22 -14.38 27.42 -18.73
C LEU A 22 -14.14 28.89 -19.07
N ASN A 23 -13.38 29.15 -20.14
CA ASN A 23 -13.17 30.50 -20.65
C ASN A 23 -14.36 30.97 -21.48
N LYS A 24 -14.40 32.29 -21.73
CA LYS A 24 -15.42 32.92 -22.59
C LYS A 24 -15.48 32.34 -24.01
N ASP A 25 -14.36 31.80 -24.48
CA ASP A 25 -14.24 31.17 -25.80
C ASP A 25 -14.76 29.71 -25.83
N GLY A 26 -15.38 29.23 -24.75
CA GLY A 26 -15.90 27.87 -24.63
C GLY A 26 -14.84 26.78 -24.37
N MET A 27 -13.58 27.18 -24.15
CA MET A 27 -12.46 26.25 -23.91
C MET A 27 -12.11 26.12 -22.42
N TRP A 28 -11.79 24.91 -21.97
CA TRP A 28 -11.33 24.67 -20.60
C TRP A 28 -9.84 25.02 -20.44
N ARG A 29 -9.52 25.75 -19.37
CA ARG A 29 -8.14 26.08 -18.99
C ARG A 29 -7.88 25.76 -17.53
N VAL A 30 -6.61 25.50 -17.20
CA VAL A 30 -6.19 25.33 -15.79
C VAL A 30 -6.44 26.62 -15.03
N SER A 31 -7.00 26.51 -13.84
CA SER A 31 -7.45 27.68 -13.05
C SER A 31 -6.29 28.50 -12.46
N ASN A 32 -5.15 27.86 -12.16
CA ASN A 32 -3.99 28.52 -11.57
C ASN A 32 -2.68 27.85 -12.02
N PRO A 33 -1.61 28.61 -12.34
CA PRO A 33 -0.29 28.07 -12.64
C PRO A 33 0.26 27.03 -11.64
N ARG A 34 -0.07 27.16 -10.34
CA ARG A 34 0.32 26.22 -9.29
C ARG A 34 -0.31 24.83 -9.50
N VAL A 35 -1.54 24.77 -10.01
CA VAL A 35 -2.22 23.49 -10.34
C VAL A 35 -1.49 22.80 -11.49
N ALA A 36 -1.10 23.57 -12.53
CA ALA A 36 -0.33 23.03 -13.64
C ALA A 36 1.06 22.55 -13.20
N GLN A 37 1.73 23.30 -12.32
CA GLN A 37 3.01 22.89 -11.74
C GLN A 37 2.89 21.61 -10.93
N GLN A 38 1.93 21.53 -10.00
CA GLN A 38 1.68 20.32 -9.21
C GLN A 38 1.40 19.13 -10.14
N TYR A 39 0.56 19.32 -11.16
CA TYR A 39 0.27 18.25 -12.11
C TYR A 39 1.53 17.78 -12.84
N ARG A 40 2.38 18.69 -13.31
CA ARG A 40 3.67 18.34 -13.94
C ARG A 40 4.65 17.63 -13.01
N LEU A 41 4.64 17.94 -11.72
CA LEU A 41 5.49 17.27 -10.73
C LEU A 41 4.99 15.85 -10.39
N ASN A 42 3.68 15.59 -10.54
CA ASN A 42 3.06 14.33 -10.14
C ASN A 42 2.64 13.44 -11.34
N VAL A 43 2.66 14.00 -12.56
CA VAL A 43 2.32 13.24 -13.77
C VAL A 43 3.42 12.22 -14.03
N GLY A 44 3.04 10.94 -14.12
CA GLY A 44 4.00 9.85 -14.26
C GLY A 44 4.76 9.48 -12.98
N THR A 45 4.34 9.96 -11.81
CA THR A 45 4.93 9.50 -10.53
C THR A 45 4.54 8.06 -10.26
N ILE A 46 5.54 7.20 -10.09
CA ILE A 46 5.36 5.85 -9.56
C ILE A 46 5.09 5.98 -8.07
N ILE A 47 3.87 5.67 -7.64
CA ILE A 47 3.53 5.61 -6.23
C ILE A 47 4.10 4.31 -5.63
N GLU A 48 4.66 4.40 -4.43
CA GLU A 48 5.04 3.20 -3.68
C GLU A 48 3.77 2.52 -3.16
N VAL A 49 3.67 1.20 -3.36
CA VAL A 49 2.57 0.40 -2.80
C VAL A 49 2.79 0.28 -1.29
N PRO A 50 1.76 0.51 -0.45
CA PRO A 50 1.84 0.30 0.99
C PRO A 50 2.34 -1.11 1.34
N ALA A 51 3.28 -1.19 2.28
CA ALA A 51 3.88 -2.45 2.71
C ALA A 51 4.09 -2.48 4.22
N LEU A 52 3.84 -3.65 4.82
CA LEU A 52 3.97 -3.91 6.24
C LEU A 52 5.25 -4.68 6.55
N ASN A 53 5.84 -4.45 7.72
CA ASN A 53 6.98 -5.23 8.20
C ASN A 53 6.51 -6.65 8.58
N VAL A 54 7.15 -7.68 8.04
CA VAL A 54 6.88 -9.08 8.40
C VAL A 54 7.69 -9.43 9.65
N ARG A 55 7.02 -9.73 10.76
CA ARG A 55 7.66 -9.96 12.06
C ARG A 55 7.25 -11.27 12.70
N TYR A 56 8.24 -12.01 13.18
CA TYR A 56 8.00 -13.24 13.92
C TYR A 56 7.32 -13.02 15.27
N VAL A 57 6.38 -13.91 15.61
CA VAL A 57 5.77 -14.05 16.93
C VAL A 57 5.64 -15.53 17.29
N LYS A 58 5.31 -15.81 18.56
CA LYS A 58 4.94 -17.16 18.98
C LYS A 58 3.65 -17.59 18.28
N ALA A 59 3.61 -18.83 17.80
CA ALA A 59 2.43 -19.39 17.16
C ALA A 59 1.19 -19.30 18.07
N GLY A 60 0.06 -18.86 17.51
CA GLY A 60 -1.20 -18.75 18.24
C GLY A 60 -1.32 -17.47 19.07
N SER A 61 -0.42 -16.52 18.89
CA SER A 61 -0.48 -15.22 19.55
C SER A 61 -1.61 -14.33 19.03
N LYS A 62 -2.28 -14.69 17.92
CA LYS A 62 -3.38 -13.91 17.31
C LYS A 62 -3.03 -12.42 17.14
N GLY A 63 -1.80 -12.14 16.74
CA GLY A 63 -1.32 -10.77 16.56
C GLY A 63 -1.05 -10.00 17.86
N ALA A 64 -0.95 -10.69 19.00
CA ALA A 64 -0.38 -10.10 20.20
C ALA A 64 1.11 -9.84 19.97
N ALA A 65 1.49 -8.56 20.05
CA ALA A 65 2.86 -8.11 19.90
C ALA A 65 3.74 -8.71 21.01
N SER A 66 4.40 -9.84 20.74
CA SER A 66 5.55 -10.23 21.53
C SER A 66 6.65 -9.21 21.22
N HIS A 67 6.92 -8.31 22.16
CA HIS A 67 8.01 -7.35 22.04
C HIS A 67 9.30 -8.15 21.73
N GLY A 68 9.96 -7.89 20.60
CA GLY A 68 11.26 -8.50 20.26
C GLY A 68 11.28 -9.56 19.15
N GLY A 69 10.18 -9.76 18.42
CA GLY A 69 10.18 -10.63 17.23
C GLY A 69 11.11 -10.15 16.11
N ARG A 70 11.86 -11.06 15.47
CA ARG A 70 12.73 -10.74 14.31
C ARG A 70 11.90 -10.28 13.11
N VAL A 71 12.29 -9.17 12.50
CA VAL A 71 11.73 -8.67 11.23
C VAL A 71 12.43 -9.38 10.06
N LEU A 72 11.64 -9.91 9.13
CA LEU A 72 12.12 -10.65 7.96
C LEU A 72 12.27 -9.78 6.71
N GLY A 73 11.47 -8.72 6.61
CA GLY A 73 11.40 -7.85 5.44
C GLY A 73 10.05 -7.14 5.37
N LYS A 74 9.70 -6.64 4.19
CA LYS A 74 8.42 -5.97 3.92
C LYS A 74 7.59 -6.72 2.89
N ILE A 75 6.29 -6.71 3.05
CA ILE A 75 5.33 -7.34 2.13
C ILE A 75 4.17 -6.38 1.86
N GLU A 76 3.63 -6.39 0.64
CA GLU A 76 2.54 -5.49 0.24
C GLU A 76 1.29 -5.75 1.08
N GLU A 77 0.66 -4.66 1.54
CA GLU A 77 -0.57 -4.70 2.34
C GLU A 77 -1.71 -5.38 1.58
N ALA A 78 -1.83 -5.09 0.28
CA ALA A 78 -2.85 -5.65 -0.60
C ALA A 78 -2.84 -7.20 -0.63
N PHE A 79 -1.66 -7.83 -0.56
CA PHE A 79 -1.58 -9.28 -0.45
C PHE A 79 -2.04 -9.76 0.92
N LEU A 80 -1.62 -9.08 2.00
CA LEU A 80 -1.97 -9.45 3.36
C LEU A 80 -3.48 -9.35 3.64
N GLU A 81 -4.15 -8.38 3.03
CA GLU A 81 -5.62 -8.24 3.09
C GLU A 81 -6.38 -9.46 2.53
N THR A 82 -5.73 -10.26 1.67
CA THR A 82 -6.31 -11.50 1.13
C THR A 82 -6.17 -12.71 2.07
N LEU A 83 -5.44 -12.55 3.18
CA LEU A 83 -5.13 -13.64 4.11
C LEU A 83 -6.11 -13.65 5.29
N THR A 84 -6.53 -14.85 5.67
CA THR A 84 -7.21 -15.09 6.94
C THR A 84 -6.20 -15.57 7.98
N HIS A 85 -6.46 -15.30 9.27
CA HIS A 85 -5.65 -15.85 10.36
C HIS A 85 -5.49 -17.37 10.20
N GLY A 86 -4.26 -17.85 10.23
CA GLY A 86 -3.92 -19.26 10.01
C GLY A 86 -3.51 -19.60 8.59
N ASP A 87 -3.78 -18.73 7.60
CA ASP A 87 -3.30 -18.93 6.22
C ASP A 87 -1.78 -18.96 6.17
N THR A 88 -1.25 -19.76 5.25
CA THR A 88 0.18 -19.89 5.03
C THR A 88 0.61 -19.26 3.71
N PHE A 89 1.75 -18.59 3.72
CA PHE A 89 2.33 -17.97 2.54
C PHE A 89 3.85 -18.09 2.53
N MET A 90 4.43 -18.04 1.34
CA MET A 90 5.88 -18.07 1.17
C MET A 90 6.47 -16.66 1.25
N PHE A 91 7.48 -16.48 2.11
CA PHE A 91 8.21 -15.21 2.20
C PHE A 91 9.65 -15.47 2.64
N ALA A 92 10.62 -14.80 2.00
CA ALA A 92 12.05 -14.97 2.27
C ALA A 92 12.51 -16.45 2.33
N GLY A 93 11.98 -17.29 1.44
CA GLY A 93 12.28 -18.73 1.37
C GLY A 93 11.69 -19.59 2.50
N LYS A 94 10.72 -19.05 3.24
CA LYS A 94 10.07 -19.74 4.37
C LYS A 94 8.56 -19.80 4.15
N VAL A 95 7.94 -20.89 4.60
CA VAL A 95 6.48 -20.96 4.74
C VAL A 95 6.10 -20.41 6.11
N LEU A 96 5.37 -19.31 6.09
CA LEU A 96 4.97 -18.55 7.27
C LEU A 96 3.45 -18.62 7.42
N ARG A 97 3.00 -18.74 8.66
CA ARG A 97 1.57 -18.63 9.01
C ARG A 97 1.24 -17.22 9.42
N PHE A 98 0.18 -16.66 8.85
CA PHE A 98 -0.35 -15.35 9.18
C PHE A 98 -1.06 -15.38 10.54
N GLU A 99 -0.56 -14.60 11.50
CA GLU A 99 -1.11 -14.51 12.85
C GLU A 99 -2.00 -13.26 13.04
N GLY A 100 -1.79 -12.22 12.24
CA GLY A 100 -2.59 -11.00 12.23
C GLY A 100 -1.77 -9.75 11.91
N ILE A 101 -2.46 -8.63 11.78
CA ILE A 101 -1.87 -7.30 11.55
C ILE A 101 -2.11 -6.43 12.76
N ARG A 102 -1.10 -5.65 13.15
CA ARG A 102 -1.25 -4.57 14.13
C ARG A 102 -0.32 -3.44 13.77
N GLU A 103 -0.86 -2.22 13.76
CA GLU A 103 -0.12 -1.02 13.36
C GLU A 103 0.50 -1.22 11.97
N ASN A 104 1.83 -1.14 11.84
CA ASN A 104 2.54 -1.30 10.57
C ASN A 104 3.27 -2.65 10.45
N GLU A 105 2.81 -3.66 11.21
CA GLU A 105 3.46 -4.96 11.37
C GLU A 105 2.49 -6.10 11.02
N CYS A 106 2.97 -7.03 10.20
CA CYS A 106 2.36 -8.31 9.91
C CYS A 106 3.02 -9.39 10.75
N PHE A 107 2.28 -9.96 11.70
CA PHE A 107 2.78 -11.00 12.58
C PHE A 107 2.68 -12.38 11.96
N VAL A 108 3.76 -13.14 12.10
CA VAL A 108 3.89 -14.47 11.50
C VAL A 108 4.51 -15.50 12.44
N SER A 109 4.15 -16.76 12.28
CA SER A 109 4.85 -17.91 12.90
C SER A 109 5.36 -18.88 11.85
N ASN A 110 6.25 -19.81 12.22
CA ASN A 110 6.65 -20.88 11.30
C ASN A 110 5.49 -21.85 11.05
N ALA A 111 5.34 -22.30 9.80
CA ALA A 111 4.42 -23.38 9.43
C ALA A 111 5.01 -24.22 8.28
N PRO A 112 6.08 -25.01 8.54
CA PRO A 112 6.67 -25.87 7.53
C PRO A 112 5.68 -26.96 7.10
N GLY A 113 5.59 -27.24 5.79
CA GLY A 113 4.80 -28.34 5.23
C GLY A 113 3.34 -28.03 4.88
N SER A 114 2.89 -26.78 5.09
CA SER A 114 1.56 -26.33 4.65
C SER A 114 1.56 -25.84 3.20
N ASP A 115 0.41 -25.95 2.53
CA ASP A 115 0.21 -25.35 1.19
C ASP A 115 0.29 -23.82 1.28
N ALA A 116 1.26 -23.23 0.58
CA ALA A 116 1.65 -21.85 0.78
C ALA A 116 1.20 -20.97 -0.39
N LYS A 117 0.39 -19.95 -0.10
CA LYS A 117 0.08 -18.88 -1.05
C LYS A 117 1.37 -18.14 -1.43
N VAL A 118 1.48 -17.78 -2.69
CA VAL A 118 2.60 -16.97 -3.20
C VAL A 118 2.17 -15.50 -3.21
N PRO A 119 2.92 -14.59 -2.55
CA PRO A 119 2.62 -13.17 -2.61
C PRO A 119 2.68 -12.66 -4.05
N TYR A 120 1.64 -11.94 -4.47
CA TYR A 120 1.64 -11.18 -5.71
C TYR A 120 1.93 -9.71 -5.42
N TYR A 121 2.64 -9.06 -6.33
CA TYR A 121 3.07 -7.67 -6.19
C TYR A 121 2.50 -6.84 -7.34
N GLY A 122 1.78 -5.77 -7.01
CA GLY A 122 1.00 -4.99 -7.98
C GLY A 122 1.82 -4.08 -8.91
N GLY A 123 3.15 -3.99 -8.74
CA GLY A 123 3.92 -2.97 -9.45
C GLY A 123 5.45 -3.07 -9.39
N GLY A 124 6.01 -4.29 -9.46
CA GLY A 124 7.43 -4.48 -9.84
C GLY A 124 8.45 -4.63 -8.71
N LYS A 125 8.03 -4.75 -7.44
CA LYS A 125 8.94 -5.15 -6.35
C LYS A 125 8.83 -6.65 -6.09
N PHE A 126 9.96 -7.37 -6.12
CA PHE A 126 10.03 -8.76 -5.68
C PHE A 126 10.04 -8.84 -4.14
N PRO A 127 9.66 -9.99 -3.53
CA PRO A 127 9.83 -10.26 -2.10
C PRO A 127 11.32 -10.31 -1.76
N LEU A 128 11.97 -9.17 -1.62
CA LEU A 128 13.37 -9.09 -1.23
C LEU A 128 13.42 -9.02 0.30
N SER A 129 14.09 -9.99 0.92
CA SER A 129 14.59 -9.79 2.27
C SER A 129 15.64 -8.70 2.23
N THR A 130 15.76 -7.89 3.29
CA THR A 130 16.78 -6.84 3.39
C THR A 130 18.22 -7.40 3.41
N TYR A 131 18.41 -8.72 3.34
CA TYR A 131 19.67 -9.43 3.49
C TYR A 131 20.31 -9.94 2.18
N LEU A 132 19.86 -9.48 1.00
CA LEU A 132 20.42 -9.91 -0.29
C LEU A 132 21.50 -8.96 -0.86
N ALA A 133 21.93 -7.96 -0.09
CA ALA A 133 22.89 -6.94 -0.54
C ALA A 133 24.14 -6.83 0.35
N GLU A 134 24.47 -7.89 1.10
CA GLU A 134 25.81 -8.11 1.67
C GLU A 134 26.40 -9.42 1.13
#